data_AF-A0A6P8ZWG0-F1
#
_entry.id   AF-A0A6P8ZWG0-F1
#
_cell.length_a   1.000
_cell.length_b   1.000
_cell.length_c   1.000
_cell.angle_alpha   90.00
_cell.angle_beta   90.00
_cell.angle_gamma   90.00
#
_symmetry.space_group_name_H-M   'P 1'
#
loop_
_entity.id
_entity.type
_entity.pdbx_description
1 polymer ?
#
loop_
_entity_poly.entity_id
_entity_poly.type
_entity_poly.pdbx_seq_one_letter_code
_entity_poly.pdbx_strand_id
1 'polypeptide(L)'
;MEELENSLKKYFLFLGKHCLLWESAAKKASKSLCAIENLADQLQSASSTGPDVPINIQFPDLKQQIIYKTLLSLEQELIPIMSVIKEISEATDNLNKLSTMIYKHDVNNFAFDTVSLRVLLESVHDTRQYYQAQYAGLQTALRCLDFRDSNSIFNLRKCLIEDKDLKRHAERCLLFGKYFLSAMNAEEIF
;
A
#
# COMPACT_ATOMS: atom_id res chain seq x y z
N MET A 1 21.40 21.44 14.73
CA MET A 1 21.75 21.23 13.30
C MET A 1 21.79 19.73 13.03
N GLU A 2 22.68 19.01 13.72
CA GLU A 2 22.87 17.56 13.60
C GLU A 2 21.61 16.71 13.85
N GLU A 3 20.74 17.08 14.81
CA GLU A 3 19.52 16.29 15.10
C GLU A 3 18.44 16.37 14.01
N LEU A 4 18.21 17.55 13.44
CA LEU A 4 17.26 17.74 12.32
C LEU A 4 17.79 17.06 11.06
N GLU A 5 19.07 17.24 10.77
CA GLU A 5 19.75 16.57 9.66
C GLU A 5 19.66 15.05 9.79
N ASN A 6 19.95 14.49 10.97
CA ASN A 6 19.82 13.05 11.23
C ASN A 6 18.37 12.57 11.09
N SER A 7 17.38 13.38 11.48
CA SER A 7 15.97 13.07 11.30
C SER A 7 15.58 13.04 9.82
N LEU A 8 16.07 13.99 9.02
CA LEU A 8 15.89 14.02 7.57
C LEU A 8 16.60 12.84 6.88
N LYS A 9 17.83 12.52 7.28
CA LYS A 9 18.59 11.36 6.77
C LYS A 9 17.80 10.07 7.00
N LYS A 10 17.34 9.84 8.23
CA LYS A 10 16.52 8.67 8.59
C LYS A 10 15.23 8.62 7.78
N TYR A 11 14.55 9.75 7.60
CA TYR A 11 13.31 9.83 6.84
C TYR A 11 13.53 9.43 5.37
N PHE A 12 14.48 10.06 4.67
CA PHE A 12 14.67 9.82 3.23
C PHE A 12 15.27 8.43 2.93
N LEU A 13 16.12 7.90 3.81
CA LEU A 13 16.56 6.50 3.71
C LEU A 13 15.39 5.53 3.87
N PHE A 14 14.48 5.81 4.81
CA PHE A 14 13.29 4.98 5.02
C PHE A 14 12.26 5.13 3.89
N LEU A 15 12.06 6.35 3.38
CA LEU A 15 11.18 6.63 2.25
C LEU A 15 11.55 5.78 1.03
N GLY A 16 12.85 5.67 0.71
CA GLY A 16 13.30 4.81 -0.39
C GLY A 16 12.91 3.33 -0.20
N LYS A 17 13.01 2.81 1.04
CA LYS A 17 12.53 1.45 1.37
C LYS A 17 11.01 1.33 1.25
N HIS A 18 10.29 2.37 1.66
CA HIS A 18 8.84 2.43 1.58
C HIS A 18 8.32 2.42 0.14
N CYS A 19 8.98 3.16 -0.77
CA CYS A 19 8.68 3.09 -2.21
C CYS A 19 8.82 1.65 -2.75
N LEU A 20 9.95 0.99 -2.46
CA LEU A 20 10.19 -0.38 -2.90
C LEU A 20 9.18 -1.38 -2.32
N LEU A 21 8.74 -1.16 -1.08
CA LEU A 21 7.71 -1.98 -0.44
C LEU A 21 6.41 -1.93 -1.26
N TRP A 22 5.92 -0.74 -1.62
CA TRP A 22 4.70 -0.60 -2.44
C TRP A 22 4.82 -1.27 -3.81
N GLU A 23 5.97 -1.14 -4.48
CA GLU A 23 6.21 -1.84 -5.76
C GLU A 23 6.19 -3.36 -5.61
N SER A 24 6.72 -3.88 -4.50
CA SER A 24 6.73 -5.30 -4.23
C SER A 24 5.36 -5.82 -3.77
N ALA A 25 4.58 -4.99 -3.07
CA ALA A 25 3.27 -5.34 -2.53
C ALA A 25 2.28 -5.73 -3.63
N ALA A 26 2.20 -4.93 -4.70
CA ALA A 26 1.37 -5.23 -5.86
C ALA A 26 1.73 -6.58 -6.49
N LYS A 27 3.04 -6.86 -6.61
CA LYS A 27 3.54 -8.12 -7.18
C LYS A 27 3.23 -9.31 -6.27
N LYS A 28 3.46 -9.18 -4.95
CA LYS A 28 3.15 -10.22 -3.95
C LYS A 28 1.66 -10.56 -3.93
N ALA A 29 0.79 -9.54 -3.99
CA ALA A 29 -0.66 -9.71 -3.95
C ALA A 29 -1.28 -10.18 -5.29
N SER A 30 -0.59 -9.97 -6.42
CA SER A 30 -1.14 -10.20 -7.76
C SER A 30 -1.72 -11.60 -7.96
N LYS A 31 -1.02 -12.64 -7.49
CA LYS A 31 -1.48 -14.04 -7.67
C LYS A 31 -2.81 -14.28 -6.95
N SER A 32 -2.89 -13.88 -5.70
CA SER A 32 -4.09 -14.08 -4.88
C SER A 32 -5.24 -13.19 -5.31
N LEU A 33 -4.98 -11.97 -5.80
CA LEU A 33 -6.01 -11.15 -6.43
C LEU A 33 -6.62 -11.83 -7.65
N CYS A 34 -5.82 -12.40 -8.54
CA CYS A 34 -6.34 -13.16 -9.68
C CYS A 34 -7.16 -14.38 -9.23
N ALA A 35 -6.71 -15.09 -8.18
CA ALA A 35 -7.45 -16.22 -7.63
C ALA A 35 -8.79 -15.79 -7.03
N ILE A 36 -8.83 -14.68 -6.31
CA ILE A 36 -10.05 -14.10 -5.74
C ILE A 36 -11.04 -13.70 -6.84
N GLU A 37 -10.58 -13.06 -7.91
CA GLU A 37 -11.44 -12.73 -9.06
C GLU A 37 -12.10 -13.99 -9.63
N ASN A 38 -11.32 -15.04 -9.90
CA ASN A 38 -11.84 -16.30 -10.43
C ASN A 38 -12.81 -17.00 -9.46
N LEU A 39 -12.51 -16.97 -8.17
CA LEU A 39 -13.35 -17.59 -7.13
C LEU A 39 -14.64 -16.79 -6.92
N ALA A 40 -14.61 -15.48 -7.06
CA ALA A 40 -15.80 -14.63 -7.00
C ALA A 40 -16.75 -14.91 -8.18
N ASP A 41 -16.21 -15.07 -9.40
CA ASP A 41 -16.99 -15.47 -10.57
C ASP A 41 -17.64 -16.85 -10.38
N GLN A 42 -16.92 -17.80 -9.77
CA GLN A 42 -17.45 -19.11 -9.40
C GLN A 42 -18.55 -19.00 -8.34
N LEU A 43 -18.37 -18.16 -7.32
CA LEU A 43 -19.35 -17.92 -6.28
C LEU A 43 -20.65 -17.33 -6.86
N GLN A 44 -20.53 -16.36 -7.76
CA GLN A 44 -21.67 -15.76 -8.46
C GLN A 44 -22.40 -16.79 -9.32
N SER A 45 -21.66 -17.59 -10.08
CA SER A 45 -22.20 -18.66 -10.94
C SER A 45 -22.94 -19.71 -10.12
N ALA A 46 -22.32 -20.21 -9.04
CA ALA A 46 -22.92 -21.18 -8.14
C ALA A 46 -24.18 -20.61 -7.47
N SER A 47 -24.16 -19.34 -7.07
CA SER A 47 -25.31 -18.68 -6.43
C SER A 47 -26.50 -18.51 -7.37
N SER A 48 -26.22 -18.24 -8.65
CA SER A 48 -27.22 -17.96 -9.69
C SER A 48 -27.91 -19.20 -10.26
N THR A 49 -27.37 -20.40 -10.02
CA THR A 49 -28.03 -21.64 -10.47
C THR A 49 -29.34 -21.89 -9.72
N GLY A 50 -30.42 -22.13 -10.46
CA GLY A 50 -31.73 -22.45 -9.89
C GLY A 50 -31.78 -23.83 -9.22
N PRO A 51 -32.81 -24.10 -8.39
CA PRO A 51 -33.01 -25.42 -7.78
C PRO A 51 -33.35 -26.50 -8.82
N ASP A 52 -33.94 -26.12 -9.94
CA ASP A 52 -34.45 -27.04 -10.98
C ASP A 52 -33.37 -27.58 -11.93
N VAL A 53 -32.09 -27.27 -11.69
CA VAL A 53 -30.99 -27.82 -12.48
C VAL A 53 -30.88 -29.32 -12.18
N PRO A 54 -30.83 -30.22 -13.20
CA PRO A 54 -30.85 -31.68 -12.99
C PRO A 54 -29.83 -32.18 -11.96
N ILE A 55 -28.65 -31.56 -11.92
CA ILE A 55 -27.59 -31.92 -10.97
C ILE A 55 -27.93 -31.55 -9.52
N ASN A 56 -28.67 -30.46 -9.30
CA ASN A 56 -29.13 -30.05 -7.98
C ASN A 56 -30.29 -30.92 -7.48
N ILE A 57 -31.12 -31.45 -8.38
CA ILE A 57 -32.16 -32.44 -8.03
C ILE A 57 -31.51 -33.75 -7.61
N GLN A 58 -30.47 -34.18 -8.33
CA GLN A 58 -29.74 -35.41 -8.03
C GLN A 58 -28.88 -35.28 -6.76
N PHE A 59 -28.33 -34.08 -6.49
CA PHE A 59 -27.49 -33.79 -5.35
C PHE A 59 -27.93 -32.47 -4.67
N PRO A 60 -28.96 -32.51 -3.80
CA PRO A 60 -29.56 -31.31 -3.21
C PRO A 60 -28.59 -30.44 -2.41
N ASP A 61 -27.56 -31.05 -1.81
CA ASP A 61 -26.56 -30.36 -1.00
C ASP A 61 -25.39 -29.79 -1.83
N LEU A 62 -25.25 -30.19 -3.10
CA LEU A 62 -24.07 -29.89 -3.91
C LEU A 62 -23.86 -28.38 -4.08
N LYS A 63 -24.93 -27.62 -4.33
CA LYS A 63 -24.88 -26.16 -4.45
C LYS A 63 -24.32 -25.52 -3.18
N GLN A 64 -24.83 -25.93 -2.01
CA GLN A 64 -24.39 -25.38 -0.73
C GLN A 64 -22.92 -25.75 -0.45
N GLN A 65 -22.53 -26.99 -0.74
CA GLN A 65 -21.14 -27.44 -0.58
C GLN A 65 -20.17 -26.67 -1.49
N ILE A 66 -20.54 -26.41 -2.75
CA ILE A 66 -19.72 -25.61 -3.68
C ILE A 66 -19.58 -24.17 -3.15
N ILE A 67 -20.68 -23.53 -2.74
CA ILE A 67 -20.65 -22.18 -2.18
C ILE A 67 -19.73 -22.14 -0.95
N TYR A 68 -19.91 -23.07 -0.01
CA TYR A 68 -19.10 -23.14 1.20
C TYR A 68 -17.61 -23.34 0.90
N LYS A 69 -17.27 -24.28 0.02
CA LYS A 69 -15.88 -24.54 -0.38
C LYS A 69 -15.25 -23.31 -1.07
N THR A 70 -16.03 -22.61 -1.89
CA THR A 70 -15.57 -21.39 -2.58
C THR A 70 -15.27 -20.27 -1.58
N LEU A 71 -16.15 -20.08 -0.57
CA LEU A 71 -15.93 -19.12 0.51
C LEU A 71 -14.67 -19.44 1.32
N LEU A 72 -14.45 -20.71 1.67
CA LEU A 72 -13.21 -21.13 2.35
C LEU A 72 -11.97 -20.86 1.49
N SER A 73 -12.02 -21.12 0.18
CA SER A 73 -10.91 -20.81 -0.72
C SER A 73 -10.65 -19.31 -0.82
N LEU A 74 -11.70 -18.48 -0.83
CA LEU A 74 -11.57 -17.02 -0.81
C LEU A 74 -10.88 -16.52 0.48
N GLU A 75 -11.26 -17.08 1.63
CA GLU A 75 -10.59 -16.76 2.91
C GLU A 75 -9.10 -17.10 2.89
N GLN A 76 -8.72 -18.24 2.29
CA GLN A 76 -7.31 -18.63 2.17
C GLN A 76 -6.52 -17.66 1.27
N GLU A 77 -7.11 -17.22 0.16
CA GLU A 77 -6.47 -16.25 -0.74
C GLU A 77 -6.39 -14.84 -0.14
N LEU A 78 -7.20 -14.50 0.87
CA LEU A 78 -7.08 -13.24 1.59
C LEU A 78 -5.85 -13.18 2.51
N ILE A 79 -5.39 -14.30 3.05
CA ILE A 79 -4.25 -14.36 3.98
C ILE A 79 -3.01 -13.62 3.43
N PRO A 80 -2.50 -13.91 2.21
CA PRO A 80 -1.35 -13.20 1.66
C PRO A 80 -1.63 -11.72 1.41
N ILE A 81 -2.85 -11.33 1.04
CA ILE A 81 -3.23 -9.92 0.89
C ILE A 81 -3.18 -9.21 2.24
N MET A 82 -3.73 -9.81 3.29
CA MET A 82 -3.71 -9.25 4.65
C MET A 82 -2.27 -9.09 5.17
N SER A 83 -1.38 -10.04 4.85
CA SER A 83 0.05 -9.93 5.18
C SER A 83 0.69 -8.71 4.52
N VAL A 84 0.44 -8.50 3.23
CA VAL A 84 0.95 -7.33 2.48
C VAL A 84 0.40 -6.01 3.06
N ILE A 85 -0.90 -5.96 3.36
CA ILE A 85 -1.53 -4.77 3.95
C ILE A 85 -0.94 -4.45 5.32
N LYS A 86 -0.63 -5.47 6.12
CA LYS A 86 0.02 -5.30 7.42
C LYS A 86 1.43 -4.72 7.27
N GLU A 87 2.23 -5.24 6.34
CA GLU A 87 3.57 -4.69 6.04
C GLU A 87 3.48 -3.20 5.65
N ILE A 88 2.52 -2.84 4.79
CA ILE A 88 2.27 -1.46 4.37
C ILE A 88 1.85 -0.59 5.57
N SER A 89 0.97 -1.09 6.44
CA SER A 89 0.53 -0.37 7.65
C SER A 89 1.71 0.01 8.53
N GLU A 90 2.52 -1.00 8.89
CA GLU A 90 3.67 -0.82 9.78
C GLU A 90 4.68 0.17 9.17
N ALA A 91 4.91 0.08 7.87
CA ALA A 91 5.80 0.98 7.17
C ALA A 91 5.24 2.42 7.10
N THR A 92 3.93 2.58 6.90
CA THR A 92 3.26 3.89 6.86
C THR A 92 3.30 4.56 8.23
N ASP A 93 3.06 3.80 9.31
CA ASP A 93 3.16 4.28 10.68
C ASP A 93 4.58 4.73 11.02
N ASN A 94 5.59 3.98 10.57
CA ASN A 94 6.99 4.35 10.76
C ASN A 94 7.36 5.63 9.99
N LEU A 95 6.87 5.79 8.75
CA LEU A 95 7.06 7.02 7.98
C LEU A 95 6.43 8.23 8.69
N ASN A 96 5.22 8.06 9.25
CA ASN A 96 4.52 9.08 10.04
C ASN A 96 5.30 9.48 11.31
N LYS A 97 5.86 8.50 12.03
CA LYS A 97 6.70 8.75 13.21
C LYS A 97 7.95 9.57 12.84
N LEU A 98 8.65 9.18 11.77
CA LEU A 98 9.85 9.88 11.31
C LEU A 98 9.54 11.33 10.88
N SER A 99 8.43 11.54 10.15
CA SER A 99 7.98 12.89 9.79
C SER A 99 7.67 13.74 11.03
N THR A 100 7.04 13.15 12.04
CA THR A 100 6.73 13.86 13.29
C THR A 100 8.00 14.26 14.06
N MET A 101 9.07 13.46 13.99
CA MET A 101 10.36 13.83 14.57
C MET A 101 10.95 15.08 13.91
N ILE A 102 10.86 15.17 12.57
CA ILE A 102 11.34 16.34 11.82
C ILE A 102 10.61 17.62 12.26
N TYR A 103 9.28 17.58 12.35
CA TYR A 103 8.48 18.76 12.71
C TYR A 103 8.57 19.17 14.18
N LYS A 104 9.25 18.40 15.05
CA LYS A 104 9.54 18.81 16.44
C LYS A 104 10.70 19.80 16.54
N HIS A 105 11.51 19.94 15.49
CA HIS A 105 12.64 20.87 15.49
C HIS A 105 12.20 22.27 15.03
N ASP A 106 12.81 23.30 15.62
CA ASP A 106 12.61 24.70 15.19
C ASP A 106 13.32 24.92 13.84
N VAL A 107 12.55 24.99 12.77
CA VAL A 107 13.03 25.03 11.39
C VAL A 107 13.42 26.44 10.91
N ASN A 108 13.23 27.47 11.74
CA ASN A 108 13.41 28.87 11.30
C ASN A 108 14.88 29.32 11.12
N ASN A 109 15.85 28.54 11.61
CA ASN A 109 17.28 28.93 11.63
C ASN A 109 18.19 28.04 10.77
N PHE A 110 17.63 27.24 9.85
CA PHE A 110 18.40 26.23 9.14
C PHE A 110 18.42 26.47 7.64
N ALA A 111 19.63 26.58 7.08
CA ALA A 111 19.89 26.57 5.65
C ALA A 111 20.82 25.39 5.34
N PHE A 112 20.53 24.69 4.25
CA PHE A 112 21.44 23.70 3.66
C PHE A 112 21.89 24.24 2.31
N ASP A 113 23.17 24.10 2.00
CA ASP A 113 23.78 24.70 0.82
C ASP A 113 23.39 24.01 -0.50
N THR A 114 22.87 22.77 -0.44
CA THR A 114 22.60 21.94 -1.62
C THR A 114 21.13 21.87 -2.02
N VAL A 115 20.24 21.59 -1.06
CA VAL A 115 18.79 21.58 -1.27
C VAL A 115 18.16 22.41 -0.17
N SER A 116 17.37 23.42 -0.54
CA SER A 116 16.73 24.26 0.48
C SER A 116 15.94 23.41 1.48
N LEU A 117 16.09 23.69 2.77
CA LEU A 117 15.36 23.01 3.83
C LEU A 117 13.85 23.01 3.56
N ARG A 118 13.32 24.12 3.02
CA ARG A 118 11.92 24.23 2.63
C ARG A 118 11.48 23.13 1.68
N VAL A 119 12.26 22.88 0.61
CA VAL A 119 11.96 21.81 -0.36
C VAL A 119 12.00 20.43 0.29
N LEU A 120 12.92 20.19 1.23
CA LEU A 120 12.97 18.93 1.97
C LEU A 120 11.76 18.74 2.89
N LEU A 121 11.32 19.80 3.59
CA LEU A 121 10.15 19.76 4.45
C LEU A 121 8.84 19.61 3.67
N GLU A 122 8.73 20.27 2.51
CA GLU A 122 7.63 20.08 1.56
C GLU A 122 7.63 18.63 1.04
N SER A 123 8.79 18.10 0.67
CA SER A 123 8.93 16.70 0.25
C SER A 123 8.48 15.71 1.33
N VAL A 124 8.89 15.92 2.59
CA VAL A 124 8.46 15.12 3.75
C VAL A 124 6.95 15.19 3.95
N HIS A 125 6.36 16.37 3.81
CA HIS A 125 4.92 16.59 3.94
C HIS A 125 4.15 15.80 2.88
N ASP A 126 4.54 15.99 1.63
CA ASP A 126 3.86 15.43 0.46
C ASP A 126 3.95 13.92 0.46
N THR A 127 5.13 13.34 0.69
CA THR A 127 5.28 11.89 0.69
C THR A 127 4.57 11.24 1.87
N ARG A 128 4.54 11.90 3.03
CA ARG A 128 3.75 11.42 4.17
C ARG A 128 2.26 11.38 3.82
N GLN A 129 1.71 12.49 3.33
CA GLN A 129 0.29 12.57 3.00
C GLN A 129 -0.10 11.57 1.91
N TYR A 130 0.72 11.46 0.87
CA TYR A 130 0.53 10.50 -0.21
C TYR A 130 0.40 9.07 0.33
N TYR A 131 1.39 8.58 1.07
CA TYR A 131 1.37 7.20 1.55
C TYR A 131 0.29 6.95 2.61
N GLN A 132 -0.03 7.95 3.44
CA GLN A 132 -1.15 7.86 4.37
C GLN A 132 -2.50 7.75 3.63
N ALA A 133 -2.71 8.54 2.57
CA ALA A 133 -3.92 8.49 1.77
C ALA A 133 -4.04 7.15 1.00
N GLN A 134 -2.95 6.68 0.40
CA GLN A 134 -2.89 5.37 -0.28
C GLN A 134 -3.25 4.23 0.68
N TYR A 135 -2.66 4.23 1.88
CA TYR A 135 -2.98 3.23 2.89
C TYR A 135 -4.44 3.30 3.36
N ALA A 136 -4.98 4.51 3.57
CA ALA A 136 -6.40 4.69 3.93
C ALA A 136 -7.35 4.16 2.84
N GLY A 137 -7.03 4.39 1.56
CA GLY A 137 -7.76 3.83 0.43
C GLY A 137 -7.75 2.31 0.43
N LEU A 138 -6.60 1.70 0.70
CA LEU A 138 -6.43 0.26 0.81
C LEU A 138 -7.23 -0.35 1.98
N GLN A 139 -7.17 0.28 3.16
CA GLN A 139 -7.99 -0.13 4.31
C GLN A 139 -9.48 -0.05 4.01
N THR A 140 -9.91 1.01 3.34
CA THR A 140 -11.32 1.22 2.98
C THR A 140 -11.78 0.15 2.00
N ALA A 141 -11.00 -0.13 0.96
CA ALA A 141 -11.30 -1.19 0.00
C ALA A 141 -11.39 -2.56 0.66
N LEU A 142 -10.50 -2.87 1.61
CA LEU A 142 -10.56 -4.13 2.35
C LEU A 142 -11.83 -4.24 3.23
N ARG A 143 -12.21 -3.16 3.92
CA ARG A 143 -13.42 -3.15 4.78
C ARG A 143 -14.72 -3.23 3.98
N CYS A 144 -14.69 -2.73 2.74
CA CYS A 144 -15.83 -2.75 1.83
C CYS A 144 -15.81 -3.95 0.86
N LEU A 145 -14.91 -4.91 1.07
CA LEU A 145 -14.79 -6.07 0.18
C LEU A 145 -16.02 -6.96 0.28
N ASP A 146 -16.70 -7.15 -0.84
CA ASP A 146 -17.79 -8.09 -1.02
C ASP A 146 -17.49 -8.99 -2.21
N PHE A 147 -17.24 -10.28 -1.95
CA PHE A 147 -16.94 -11.26 -2.99
C PHE A 147 -18.07 -11.49 -4.00
N ARG A 148 -19.27 -10.94 -3.76
CA ARG A 148 -20.40 -10.97 -4.70
C ARG A 148 -20.46 -9.73 -5.59
N ASP A 149 -19.70 -8.69 -5.28
CA ASP A 149 -19.57 -7.47 -6.07
C ASP A 149 -18.17 -7.39 -6.69
N SER A 150 -18.11 -7.61 -8.00
CA SER A 150 -16.86 -7.53 -8.77
C SER A 150 -16.21 -6.14 -8.69
N ASN A 151 -16.98 -5.07 -8.49
CA ASN A 151 -16.42 -3.74 -8.31
C ASN A 151 -15.63 -3.62 -7.01
N SER A 152 -16.08 -4.27 -5.92
CA SER A 152 -15.36 -4.25 -4.65
C SER A 152 -13.98 -4.92 -4.75
N ILE A 153 -13.88 -6.03 -5.49
CA ILE A 153 -12.62 -6.74 -5.77
C ILE A 153 -11.72 -5.90 -6.66
N PHE A 154 -12.28 -5.30 -7.71
CA PHE A 154 -11.56 -4.37 -8.58
C PHE A 154 -10.99 -3.18 -7.80
N ASN A 155 -11.77 -2.60 -6.88
CA ASN A 155 -11.34 -1.49 -6.04
C ASN A 155 -10.17 -1.90 -5.13
N LEU A 156 -10.19 -3.11 -4.54
CA LEU A 156 -9.08 -3.62 -3.75
C LEU A 156 -7.80 -3.76 -4.59
N ARG A 157 -7.90 -4.34 -5.80
CA ARG A 157 -6.77 -4.42 -6.74
C ARG A 157 -6.25 -3.03 -7.09
N LYS A 158 -7.15 -2.09 -7.40
CA LYS A 158 -6.78 -0.72 -7.77
C LYS A 158 -6.02 -0.02 -6.65
N CYS A 159 -6.42 -0.17 -5.39
CA CYS A 159 -5.72 0.44 -4.25
C CYS A 159 -4.30 -0.12 -4.00
N LEU A 160 -3.99 -1.32 -4.50
CA LEU A 160 -2.63 -1.87 -4.47
C LEU A 160 -1.75 -1.37 -5.62
N ILE A 161 -2.36 -0.79 -6.66
CA ILE A 161 -1.67 -0.19 -7.79
C ILE A 161 -1.58 1.32 -7.55
N GLU A 162 -0.37 1.82 -7.34
CA GLU A 162 -0.15 3.25 -7.15
C GLU A 162 -0.64 4.08 -8.35
N ASP A 163 -1.25 5.22 -8.05
CA ASP A 163 -1.57 6.22 -9.07
C ASP A 163 -0.27 6.74 -9.71
N LYS A 164 -0.20 6.76 -11.04
CA LYS A 164 1.03 7.07 -11.77
C LYS A 164 1.54 8.50 -11.52
N ASP A 165 0.63 9.46 -11.43
CA ASP A 165 1.00 10.87 -11.28
C ASP A 165 1.42 11.16 -9.84
N LEU A 166 0.68 10.63 -8.87
CA LEU A 166 1.03 10.75 -7.46
C LEU A 166 2.32 10.00 -7.12
N LYS A 167 2.54 8.82 -7.70
CA LYS A 167 3.79 8.07 -7.58
C LYS A 167 4.96 8.88 -8.12
N ARG A 168 4.83 9.45 -9.33
CA ARG A 168 5.88 10.28 -9.94
C ARG A 168 6.21 11.50 -9.06
N HIS A 169 5.22 12.09 -8.39
CA HIS A 169 5.46 13.15 -7.41
C HIS A 169 6.28 12.66 -6.22
N ALA A 170 5.89 11.53 -5.61
CA ALA A 170 6.63 10.93 -4.50
C ALA A 170 8.07 10.55 -4.88
N GLU A 171 8.30 10.07 -6.10
CA GLU A 171 9.64 9.78 -6.65
C GLU A 171 10.50 11.04 -6.79
N ARG A 172 9.91 12.19 -7.17
CA ARG A 172 10.61 13.48 -7.21
C ARG A 172 11.00 13.96 -5.81
N CYS A 173 10.09 13.83 -4.83
CA CYS A 173 10.39 14.12 -3.43
C CYS A 173 11.54 13.24 -2.92
N LEU A 174 11.55 11.94 -3.27
CA LEU A 174 12.66 11.04 -2.95
C LEU A 174 13.97 11.47 -3.64
N LEU A 175 13.91 11.99 -4.86
CA LEU A 175 15.09 12.48 -5.57
C LEU A 175 15.75 13.65 -4.83
N PHE A 176 14.97 14.61 -4.32
CA PHE A 176 15.51 15.68 -3.47
C PHE A 176 16.17 15.12 -2.21
N GLY A 177 15.54 14.12 -1.58
CA GLY A 177 16.13 13.38 -0.47
C GLY A 177 17.46 12.72 -0.80
N LYS A 178 17.59 12.13 -2.00
CA LYS A 178 18.85 11.52 -2.47
C LYS A 178 19.95 12.56 -2.66
N TYR A 179 19.65 13.72 -3.24
CA TYR A 179 20.62 14.80 -3.36
C TYR A 179 21.11 15.29 -2.01
N PHE A 180 20.18 15.47 -1.05
CA PHE A 180 20.53 15.79 0.33
C PHE A 180 21.44 14.73 0.95
N LEU A 181 21.09 13.44 0.86
CA LEU A 181 21.93 12.35 1.39
C LEU A 181 23.33 12.31 0.77
N SER A 182 23.44 12.52 -0.55
CA SER A 182 24.72 12.55 -1.24
C SER A 182 25.61 13.73 -0.81
N ALA A 183 25.03 14.90 -0.56
CA ALA A 183 25.76 16.06 -0.07
C ALA A 183 26.36 15.80 1.32
N MET A 184 25.58 15.22 2.22
CA MET A 184 26.03 14.95 3.59
C MET A 184 27.11 13.88 3.68
N ASN A 185 27.08 12.87 2.79
CA ASN A 185 28.14 11.86 2.73
C ASN A 185 29.45 12.40 2.10
N ALA A 186 29.40 13.50 1.34
CA ALA A 186 30.58 14.14 0.77
C ALA A 186 31.33 15.02 1.78
N GLU A 187 30.63 15.52 2.80
CA GLU A 187 31.20 16.33 3.89
C GLU A 187 31.95 15.49 4.95
N GLU A 188 31.71 14.17 5.03
CA GLU A 188 32.42 13.25 5.96
C GLU A 188 33.83 12.84 5.48
N ILE A 189 34.30 13.33 4.32
CA ILE A 189 35.59 12.94 3.69
C ILE A 189 36.68 14.02 3.85
N PHE A 190 36.40 15.16 4.49
CA PHE A 190 37.37 16.24 4.70
C PHE A 190 37.67 16.54 6.18
#